data_AF-A0A8T5FG80-F1
#
_entry.id   AF-A0A8T5FG80-F1
#
_cell.length_a   1.000
_cell.length_b   1.000
_cell.length_c   1.000
_cell.angle_alpha   90.00
_cell.angle_beta   90.00
_cell.angle_gamma   90.00
#
_symmetry.space_group_name_H-M   'P 1'
#
loop_
_entity.id
_entity.type
_entity.pdbx_description
1 polymer ?
#
loop_
_entity_poly.entity_id
_entity_poly.type
_entity_poly.pdbx_seq_one_letter_code
_entity_poly.pdbx_strand_id
1 'polypeptide(L)'
;MKKGQGLSMNMIVIAIIAILVLVIISVIFTGNLGKTKAKLADCSTKGGQCMTKSECNELQGISDPTTACSVDTAVCCLGGNEPASESQ
;
A
#
# COMPACT_ATOMS: atom_id res chain seq x y z
N MET A 1 -21.04 -9.80 50.04
CA MET A 1 -20.48 -9.84 48.68
C MET A 1 -19.76 -8.53 48.39
N LYS A 2 -18.43 -8.44 48.60
CA LYS A 2 -17.63 -7.32 48.11
C LYS A 2 -16.85 -7.80 46.88
N LYS A 3 -17.52 -7.83 45.72
CA LYS A 3 -16.87 -7.95 44.40
C LYS A 3 -16.63 -6.53 43.91
N GLY A 4 -15.46 -5.98 44.21
CA GLY A 4 -15.15 -4.61 43.82
C GLY A 4 -14.13 -3.99 44.76
N GLN A 5 -12.86 -4.24 44.49
CA GLN A 5 -11.77 -3.27 44.57
C GLN A 5 -10.45 -4.04 44.45
N GLY A 6 -9.65 -3.62 43.47
CA GLY A 6 -8.31 -4.15 43.26
C GLY A 6 -8.18 -4.94 41.97
N LEU A 7 -8.58 -4.37 40.82
CA LEU A 7 -7.64 -4.47 39.70
C LEU A 7 -6.34 -3.87 40.26
N SER A 8 -5.43 -4.75 40.65
CA SER A 8 -4.16 -4.38 41.29
C SER A 8 -3.57 -3.19 40.53
N MET A 9 -3.00 -2.20 41.23
CA MET A 9 -2.38 -1.02 40.62
C MET A 9 -1.48 -1.40 39.43
N ASN A 10 -0.85 -2.58 39.51
CA ASN A 10 -0.03 -3.18 38.48
C ASN A 10 -0.79 -3.41 37.16
N MET A 11 -2.06 -3.82 37.19
CA MET A 11 -2.88 -4.03 35.99
C MET A 11 -3.16 -2.73 35.25
N ILE A 12 -3.37 -1.63 35.98
CA ILE A 12 -3.55 -0.30 35.38
C ILE A 12 -2.26 0.15 34.70
N VAL A 13 -1.11 -0.06 35.36
CA VAL A 13 0.20 0.26 34.79
C VAL A 13 0.46 -0.54 33.51
N ILE A 14 0.19 -1.86 33.52
CA ILE A 14 0.37 -2.71 32.35
C ILE A 14 -0.55 -2.27 31.20
N ALA A 15 -1.80 -1.92 31.48
CA ALA A 15 -2.74 -1.47 30.46
C ALA A 15 -2.25 -0.18 29.77
N ILE A 16 -1.72 0.79 30.52
CA ILE A 16 -1.19 2.04 29.96
C ILE A 16 0.05 1.77 29.11
N ILE A 17 0.96 0.90 29.57
CA ILE A 17 2.17 0.53 28.79
C ILE A 17 1.75 -0.16 27.48
N ALA A 18 0.79 -1.09 27.53
CA ALA A 18 0.31 -1.78 26.33
C ALA A 18 -0.31 -0.82 25.31
N ILE A 19 -1.11 0.14 25.78
CA ILE A 19 -1.70 1.18 24.92
C ILE A 19 -0.60 2.05 24.29
N LEU A 20 0.38 2.50 25.08
CA LEU A 20 1.50 3.30 24.57
C LEU A 20 2.30 2.57 23.50
N VAL A 21 2.63 1.29 23.73
CA VAL A 21 3.37 0.48 22.75
C VAL A 21 2.56 0.33 21.46
N LEU A 22 1.25 0.06 21.55
CA LEU A 22 0.38 -0.03 20.37
C LEU A 22 0.34 1.29 19.57
N VAL A 23 0.29 2.44 20.24
CA VAL A 23 0.33 3.75 19.58
C VAL A 23 1.66 3.98 18.88
N ILE A 24 2.78 3.65 19.52
CA ILE A 24 4.11 3.83 18.91
C ILE A 24 4.27 2.93 17.68
N ILE A 25 3.88 1.66 17.79
CA ILE A 25 3.90 0.70 16.67
C ILE A 25 3.00 1.23 15.55
N SER A 26 1.78 1.66 15.84
CA SER A 26 0.85 2.11 14.79
C SER A 26 1.39 3.32 14.02
N VAL A 27 2.07 4.27 14.68
CA VAL A 27 2.68 5.43 14.00
C VAL A 27 3.84 5.02 13.10
N ILE A 28 4.74 4.15 13.58
CA ILE A 28 5.89 3.66 12.79
C ILE A 28 5.42 2.86 11.58
N PHE A 29 4.42 1.99 11.79
CA PHE A 29 3.84 1.19 10.72
C PHE A 29 3.08 2.09 9.73
N THR A 30 2.27 3.04 10.19
CA THR A 30 1.57 3.99 9.30
C THR A 30 2.55 4.79 8.43
N GLY A 31 3.67 5.25 9.00
CA GLY A 31 4.70 6.00 8.26
C GLY A 31 5.40 5.18 7.15
N ASN A 32 5.59 3.87 7.36
CA ASN A 32 6.18 2.99 6.34
C ASN A 32 5.12 2.42 5.36
N LEU A 33 3.91 2.12 5.83
CA LEU A 33 2.82 1.61 5.00
C LEU A 33 2.38 2.61 3.94
N GLY A 34 2.44 3.92 4.21
CA GLY A 34 2.15 4.94 3.20
C GLY A 34 3.12 4.88 2.00
N LYS A 35 4.41 4.64 2.26
CA LYS A 35 5.44 4.53 1.21
C LYS A 35 5.36 3.23 0.43
N THR A 36 5.03 2.12 1.08
CA THR A 36 4.85 0.83 0.39
C THR A 36 3.54 0.79 -0.40
N LYS A 37 2.43 1.35 0.12
CA LYS A 37 1.18 1.43 -0.66
C LYS A 37 1.35 2.22 -1.96
N ALA A 38 2.11 3.32 -1.93
CA ALA A 38 2.45 4.06 -3.14
C ALA A 38 3.24 3.19 -4.14
N LYS A 39 4.31 2.51 -3.68
CA LYS A 39 5.11 1.62 -4.54
C LYS A 39 4.38 0.38 -5.07
N LEU A 40 3.44 -0.18 -4.31
CA LEU A 40 2.62 -1.32 -4.77
C LEU A 40 1.54 -0.90 -5.78
N ALA A 41 1.21 0.39 -5.83
CA ALA A 41 0.26 0.97 -6.78
C ALA A 41 0.94 1.44 -8.09
N ASP A 42 2.25 1.29 -8.22
CA ASP A 42 2.98 1.55 -9.46
C ASP A 42 2.81 0.42 -10.47
N CYS A 43 2.48 0.78 -11.71
CA CYS A 43 2.35 -0.18 -12.82
C CYS A 43 3.65 -0.95 -13.07
N SER A 44 4.78 -0.27 -12.90
CA SER A 44 6.10 -0.87 -13.06
C SER A 44 6.35 -1.99 -12.05
N THR A 45 5.84 -1.88 -10.82
CA THR A 45 5.99 -2.92 -9.78
C THR A 45 5.19 -4.17 -10.09
N LYS A 46 4.08 -4.03 -10.84
CA LYS A 46 3.28 -5.16 -11.33
C LYS A 46 3.84 -5.81 -12.60
N GLY A 47 4.97 -5.31 -13.12
CA GLY A 47 5.56 -5.77 -14.38
C GLY A 47 4.82 -5.26 -15.62
N GLY A 48 4.10 -4.13 -15.49
CA GLY A 48 3.43 -3.47 -16.61
C GLY A 48 4.02 -2.11 -16.94
N GLN A 49 3.56 -1.51 -18.03
CA GLN A 49 3.90 -0.14 -18.42
C GLN A 49 2.66 0.75 -18.50
N CYS A 50 2.84 2.02 -18.18
CA CYS A 50 1.83 3.05 -18.35
C CYS A 50 1.83 3.53 -19.80
N MET A 51 0.71 3.33 -20.49
CA MET A 51 0.49 3.74 -21.88
C MET A 51 -0.98 4.02 -22.11
N THR A 52 -1.35 4.51 -23.29
CA THR A 52 -2.77 4.70 -23.59
C THR A 52 -3.48 3.36 -23.78
N LYS A 53 -4.80 3.34 -23.56
CA LYS A 53 -5.61 2.13 -23.74
C LYS A 53 -5.53 1.57 -25.17
N SER A 54 -5.35 2.45 -26.16
CA SER A 54 -5.18 2.07 -27.56
C SER A 54 -3.88 1.29 -27.76
N GLU A 55 -2.75 1.80 -27.28
CA GLU A 55 -1.43 1.15 -27.40
C GLU A 55 -1.42 -0.23 -26.73
N CYS A 56 -1.97 -0.33 -25.52
CA CYS A 56 -2.08 -1.61 -24.82
C CYS A 56 -2.93 -2.64 -25.58
N ASN A 57 -3.99 -2.19 -26.28
CA ASN A 57 -4.85 -3.07 -27.07
C ASN A 57 -4.13 -3.57 -28.32
N GLU A 58 -3.34 -2.71 -28.97
CA GLU A 58 -2.52 -3.09 -30.14
C GLU A 58 -1.49 -4.17 -29.77
N LEU A 59 -0.94 -4.13 -28.56
CA LEU A 59 -0.02 -5.16 -28.07
C LEU A 59 -0.70 -6.40 -27.48
N GLN A 60 -2.04 -6.48 -27.56
CA GLN A 60 -2.84 -7.56 -26.97
C GLN A 60 -2.61 -7.71 -25.46
N GLY A 61 -2.26 -6.61 -24.78
CA GLY A 61 -2.05 -6.58 -23.34
C GLY A 61 -3.35 -6.38 -22.55
N ILE A 62 -3.27 -6.60 -21.25
CA ILE A 62 -4.38 -6.43 -20.31
C ILE A 62 -4.28 -5.03 -19.70
N SER A 63 -5.26 -4.17 -19.98
CA SER A 63 -5.34 -2.82 -19.40
C SER A 63 -6.00 -2.83 -18.01
N ASP A 64 -5.27 -2.41 -16.99
CA ASP A 64 -5.75 -2.17 -15.63
C ASP A 64 -5.83 -0.66 -15.33
N PRO A 65 -7.05 -0.10 -15.10
CA PRO A 65 -7.23 1.31 -14.77
C PRO A 65 -7.09 1.63 -13.28
N THR A 66 -6.83 0.62 -12.43
CA THR A 66 -6.79 0.79 -10.96
C THR A 66 -5.42 1.19 -10.43
N THR A 67 -4.41 1.09 -11.29
CA THR A 67 -3.00 1.33 -10.99
C THR A 67 -2.64 2.77 -11.36
N ALA A 68 -1.90 3.46 -10.50
CA ALA A 68 -1.63 4.88 -10.68
C ALA A 68 -0.62 5.10 -11.81
N CYS A 69 -1.07 5.70 -12.91
CA CYS A 69 -0.20 6.26 -13.94
C CYS A 69 -0.19 7.79 -13.80
N SER A 70 0.97 8.41 -14.01
CA SER A 70 1.15 9.86 -13.81
C SER A 70 0.37 10.74 -14.80
N VAL A 71 -0.25 10.14 -15.82
CA VAL A 71 -1.03 10.84 -16.85
C VAL A 71 -2.48 10.36 -16.82
N ASP A 72 -3.42 11.31 -16.93
CA ASP A 72 -4.87 11.12 -16.74
C ASP A 72 -5.50 10.10 -17.72
N THR A 73 -4.84 9.85 -18.86
CA THR A 73 -5.30 8.95 -19.92
C THR A 73 -4.51 7.64 -20.04
N ALA A 74 -3.51 7.40 -19.18
CA ALA A 74 -2.77 6.15 -19.21
C ALA A 74 -3.41 5.08 -18.33
N VAL A 75 -3.41 3.86 -18.86
CA VAL A 75 -3.76 2.64 -18.15
C VAL A 75 -2.51 1.80 -17.93
N CYS A 76 -2.53 0.94 -16.91
CA CYS A 76 -1.44 0.01 -16.70
C CYS A 76 -1.61 -1.20 -17.62
N CYS A 77 -0.71 -1.39 -18.58
CA CYS A 77 -0.74 -2.53 -19.49
C CYS A 77 0.13 -3.67 -18.99
N LEU A 78 -0.46 -4.86 -18.85
CA LEU A 78 0.22 -6.09 -18.41
C LEU A 78 0.28 -7.09 -19.56
N GLY A 79 1.47 -7.63 -19.85
CA GLY A 79 1.64 -8.75 -20.78
C GLY A 79 1.56 -8.39 -22.27
N GLY A 80 1.60 -7.11 -22.64
CA GLY A 80 1.87 -6.69 -24.02
C GLY A 80 3.37 -6.87 -24.34
N ASN A 81 3.69 -7.21 -25.59
CA ASN A 81 5.08 -7.26 -26.08
C ASN A 81 5.65 -5.82 -26.23
N GLU A 82 5.67 -5.00 -25.18
CA GLU A 82 6.15 -3.61 -25.25
C GLU A 82 7.68 -3.52 -25.03
N PRO A 83 8.40 -2.62 -25.74
CA PRO A 83 9.82 -2.40 -25.54
C PRO A 83 10.09 -1.78 -24.16
N ALA A 84 11.18 -2.23 -23.55
CA ALA A 84 11.68 -1.74 -22.28
C ALA A 84 11.79 -0.20 -22.28
N SER A 85 10.90 0.49 -21.58
CA SER A 85 11.17 1.85 -21.12
C SER A 85 12.10 1.73 -19.90
N GLU A 86 13.39 1.70 -20.19
CA GLU A 86 14.45 2.07 -19.26
C GLU A 86 14.04 3.34 -18.52
N SER A 87 13.97 3.25 -17.19
CA SER A 87 14.05 4.42 -16.32
C SER A 87 15.42 4.36 -15.67
N GLN A 88 16.25 5.36 -15.98
CA GLN A 88 17.63 5.57 -15.51
C GLN A 88 17.82 5.37 -14.00
#